data_AF-A0A7X6FRW7-F1
#
_entry.id   AF-A0A7X6FRW7-F1
#
_cell.length_a   1.000
_cell.length_b   1.000
_cell.length_c   1.000
_cell.angle_alpha   90.00
_cell.angle_beta   90.00
_cell.angle_gamma   90.00
#
_symmetry.space_group_name_H-M   'P 1'
#
loop_
_entity.id
_entity.type
_entity.pdbx_description
1 polymer ?
#
loop_
_entity_poly.entity_id
_entity_poly.type
_entity_poly.pdbx_seq_one_letter_code
_entity_poly.pdbx_strand_id
1 'polypeptide(L)'
;MVFALPFAIRALSANLLGLDPRIEEAARNLGAGPFRTFFVIVLPQLKSGILAASVFIFVEALDNFSIAVFLTNDRTKVLPVAAYQYIKDFDDPTVAAMATALIVLSVIAVAMLEKLMGFQRA
;
A
#
# COMPACT_ATOMS: atom_id res chain seq x y z
N MET A 1 4.82 -7.95 -5.22
CA MET A 1 4.17 -8.71 -4.12
C MET A 1 5.14 -9.34 -3.13
N VAL A 2 6.09 -10.22 -3.50
CA VAL A 2 7.09 -10.76 -2.52
C VAL A 2 7.93 -9.64 -1.89
N PHE A 3 8.25 -8.58 -2.65
CA PHE A 3 9.01 -7.42 -2.16
C PHE A 3 8.21 -6.49 -1.22
N ALA A 4 6.88 -6.49 -1.32
CA ALA A 4 6.02 -5.61 -0.53
C ALA A 4 5.68 -6.17 0.87
N LEU A 5 5.82 -7.48 1.06
CA LEU A 5 5.62 -8.19 2.32
C LEU A 5 6.45 -7.64 3.51
N PRO A 6 7.79 -7.51 3.42
CA PRO A 6 8.59 -6.97 4.51
C PRO A 6 8.21 -5.52 4.85
N PHE A 7 7.80 -4.73 3.85
CA PHE A 7 7.30 -3.36 4.05
C PHE A 7 5.99 -3.33 4.83
N ALA A 8 5.04 -4.19 4.47
CA ALA A 8 3.77 -4.32 5.18
C ALA A 8 3.99 -4.77 6.64
N ILE A 9 4.86 -5.76 6.85
CA ILE A 9 5.23 -6.22 8.20
C ILE A 9 5.88 -5.08 8.99
N ARG A 10 6.79 -4.30 8.38
CA ARG A 10 7.45 -3.16 9.04
C ARG A 10 6.45 -2.09 9.47
N ALA A 11 5.48 -1.76 8.61
CA ALA A 11 4.44 -0.76 8.89
C ALA A 11 3.49 -1.24 10.02
N LEU A 12 3.10 -2.51 10.00
CA LEU A 12 2.28 -3.11 11.06
C LEU A 12 3.04 -3.17 12.39
N SER A 13 4.30 -3.60 12.38
CA SER A 13 5.13 -3.66 13.59
C SER A 13 5.38 -2.28 14.20
N ALA A 14 5.56 -1.24 13.37
CA ALA A 14 5.71 0.13 13.88
C ALA A 14 4.43 0.62 14.59
N ASN A 15 3.26 0.24 14.09
CA ASN A 15 1.97 0.54 14.74
C ASN A 15 1.80 -0.24 16.05
N LEU A 16 2.16 -1.53 16.05
CA LEU A 16 2.11 -2.36 17.26
C LEU A 16 3.05 -1.88 18.36
N LEU A 17 4.24 -1.36 18.00
CA LEU A 17 5.18 -0.79 18.96
C LEU A 17 4.67 0.54 19.58
N GLY A 18 3.76 1.24 18.89
CA GLY A 18 3.13 2.45 19.40
C GLY A 18 1.92 2.20 20.31
N LEU A 19 1.41 0.97 20.39
CA LEU A 19 0.29 0.60 21.26
C LEU A 19 0.76 0.48 22.71
N ASP A 20 0.08 1.16 23.64
CA ASP A 20 0.32 0.99 25.08
C ASP A 20 -0.20 -0.40 25.55
N PRO A 21 0.68 -1.30 26.02
CA PRO A 21 0.29 -2.63 26.51
C PRO A 21 -0.75 -2.59 27.64
N ARG A 22 -0.80 -1.47 28.38
CA ARG A 22 -1.73 -1.27 29.50
C ARG A 22 -3.18 -1.31 29.04
N ILE A 23 -3.49 -0.96 27.80
CA ILE A 23 -4.86 -0.99 27.27
C ILE A 23 -5.34 -2.44 27.09
N GLU A 24 -4.45 -3.36 26.67
CA GLU A 24 -4.77 -4.78 26.61
C GLU A 24 -4.90 -5.41 28.01
N GLU A 25 -4.04 -5.01 28.95
CA GLU A 25 -4.11 -5.47 30.33
C GLU A 25 -5.39 -5.00 31.04
N ALA A 26 -5.79 -3.75 30.84
CA ALA A 26 -7.04 -3.21 31.37
C ALA A 26 -8.27 -3.97 30.81
N ALA A 27 -8.28 -4.27 29.51
CA ALA A 27 -9.35 -5.05 28.90
C ALA A 27 -9.43 -6.47 29.48
N ARG A 28 -8.28 -7.13 29.70
CA ARG A 28 -8.22 -8.44 30.36
C ARG A 28 -8.70 -8.39 31.80
N ASN A 29 -8.34 -7.34 32.56
CA ASN A 29 -8.80 -7.13 33.93
C ASN A 29 -10.32 -6.89 34.02
N LEU A 30 -10.93 -6.28 33.00
CA LEU A 30 -12.37 -6.10 32.85
C LEU A 30 -13.12 -7.37 32.40
N GLY A 31 -12.43 -8.50 32.26
CA GLY A 31 -13.01 -9.78 31.85
C GLY A 31 -13.13 -9.97 30.33
N ALA A 32 -12.51 -9.12 29.51
CA ALA A 32 -12.42 -9.36 28.08
C ALA A 32 -11.38 -10.46 27.78
N GLY A 33 -11.82 -11.54 27.12
CA GLY A 33 -10.92 -12.58 26.64
C GLY A 33 -10.00 -12.09 25.50
N PRO A 34 -8.87 -12.78 25.24
CA PRO A 34 -7.84 -12.36 24.29
C PRO A 34 -8.38 -12.11 22.87
N PHE A 35 -9.32 -12.93 22.39
CA PHE A 35 -9.97 -12.71 21.09
C PHE A 35 -10.76 -11.40 21.05
N ARG A 36 -11.51 -11.07 22.12
CA ARG A 36 -12.29 -9.84 22.18
C ARG A 36 -11.39 -8.61 22.24
N THR A 37 -10.33 -8.67 23.04
CA THR A 37 -9.31 -7.62 23.14
C THR A 37 -8.65 -7.35 21.78
N PHE A 38 -8.28 -8.40 21.03
CA PHE A 38 -7.70 -8.25 19.70
C PHE A 38 -8.65 -7.54 18.72
N PHE A 39 -9.88 -8.02 18.55
CA PHE A 39 -10.80 -7.45 17.55
C PHE A 39 -11.34 -6.07 17.92
N VAL A 40 -11.47 -5.77 19.22
CA VAL A 40 -12.11 -4.53 19.69
C VAL A 40 -11.09 -3.41 19.95
N ILE A 41 -9.85 -3.74 20.32
CA ILE A 41 -8.84 -2.75 20.71
C ILE A 41 -7.68 -2.74 19.72
N VAL A 42 -7.04 -3.89 19.49
CA VAL A 42 -5.81 -3.97 18.67
C VAL A 42 -6.12 -3.74 17.20
N LEU A 43 -7.10 -4.45 16.65
CA LEU A 43 -7.47 -4.40 15.23
C LEU A 43 -7.89 -2.99 14.77
N PRO A 44 -8.75 -2.23 15.49
CA PRO A 44 -9.06 -0.86 15.09
C PRO A 44 -7.88 0.10 15.20
N GLN A 45 -6.93 -0.11 16.12
CA GLN A 45 -5.69 0.67 16.17
C GLN A 45 -4.76 0.33 15.01
N LEU A 46 -4.71 -0.94 14.60
CA LEU A 46 -3.97 -1.39 13.42
C LEU A 46 -4.52 -0.88 12.09
N LYS A 47 -5.76 -0.34 12.05
CA LYS A 47 -6.39 0.13 10.79
C LYS A 47 -5.56 1.18 10.06
N SER A 48 -4.90 2.10 10.77
CA SER A 48 -4.04 3.12 10.16
C SER A 48 -2.81 2.48 9.50
N GLY A 49 -2.17 1.52 10.17
CA GLY A 49 -1.05 0.74 9.63
C GLY A 49 -1.44 -0.13 8.44
N ILE A 50 -2.61 -0.77 8.49
CA ILE A 50 -3.16 -1.56 7.38
C ILE A 50 -3.42 -0.65 6.18
N LEU A 51 -4.05 0.53 6.38
CA LEU A 51 -4.32 1.47 5.31
C LEU A 51 -3.03 1.95 4.63
N ALA A 52 -1.98 2.24 5.41
CA ALA A 52 -0.66 2.62 4.89
C ALA A 52 -0.01 1.50 4.07
N ALA A 53 -0.01 0.28 4.61
CA ALA A 53 0.54 -0.88 3.92
C ALA A 53 -0.24 -1.21 2.63
N SER A 54 -1.57 -1.16 2.66
CA SER A 54 -2.43 -1.46 1.52
C SER A 54 -2.17 -0.54 0.34
N VAL A 55 -2.00 0.77 0.58
CA VAL A 55 -1.73 1.72 -0.50
C VAL A 55 -0.32 1.54 -1.05
N PHE A 56 0.67 1.33 -0.18
CA PHE A 56 2.02 1.04 -0.65
C PHE A 56 2.07 -0.22 -1.54
N ILE A 57 1.40 -1.30 -1.10
CA ILE A 57 1.26 -2.53 -1.90
C ILE A 57 0.52 -2.24 -3.22
N PHE A 58 -0.51 -1.41 -3.20
CA PHE A 58 -1.25 -1.04 -4.40
C PHE A 58 -0.38 -0.30 -5.43
N VAL A 59 0.45 0.65 -4.96
CA VAL A 59 1.40 1.37 -5.83
C VAL A 59 2.48 0.43 -6.36
N GLU A 60 3.05 -0.46 -5.53
CA GLU A 60 4.03 -1.47 -5.98
C GLU A 60 3.44 -2.43 -7.02
N ALA A 61 2.15 -2.78 -6.88
CA ALA A 61 1.48 -3.65 -7.83
C ALA A 61 1.32 -2.98 -9.20
N LEU A 62 1.13 -1.66 -9.27
CA LEU A 62 1.04 -0.91 -10.52
C LEU A 62 2.40 -0.77 -11.22
N ASP A 63 3.49 -0.77 -10.46
CA ASP A 63 4.86 -0.60 -10.98
C ASP A 63 5.55 -1.93 -11.36
N ASN A 64 4.86 -3.07 -11.21
CA ASN A 64 5.46 -4.39 -11.43
C ASN A 64 5.56 -4.77 -12.92
N PHE A 65 6.47 -4.12 -13.63
CA PHE A 65 6.76 -4.41 -15.03
C PHE A 65 7.52 -5.73 -15.22
N SER A 66 8.52 -5.99 -14.37
CA SER A 66 9.47 -7.09 -14.57
C SER A 66 8.82 -8.47 -14.56
N ILE A 67 7.84 -8.72 -13.70
CA ILE A 67 7.10 -10.00 -13.69
C ILE A 67 6.02 -9.98 -14.76
N ALA A 68 5.34 -8.85 -14.93
CA ALA A 68 4.23 -8.75 -15.84
C ALA A 68 4.61 -8.95 -17.31
N VAL A 69 5.82 -8.56 -17.74
CA VAL A 69 6.24 -8.75 -19.14
C VAL A 69 6.39 -10.22 -19.53
N PHE A 70 6.77 -11.08 -18.58
CA PHE A 70 6.88 -12.53 -18.80
C PHE A 70 5.55 -13.27 -18.65
N LEU A 71 4.59 -12.69 -17.92
CA LEU A 71 3.31 -13.33 -17.57
C LEU A 71 2.11 -12.79 -18.37
N THR A 72 2.29 -11.68 -19.09
CA THR A 72 1.27 -11.02 -19.92
C THR A 72 1.23 -11.62 -21.32
N ASN A 73 0.02 -11.87 -21.83
CA ASN A 73 -0.26 -12.13 -23.24
C ASN A 73 -1.09 -10.97 -23.82
N ASP A 74 -1.27 -10.89 -25.14
CA ASP A 74 -1.97 -9.77 -25.81
C ASP A 74 -3.37 -9.43 -25.28
N ARG A 75 -4.04 -10.37 -24.58
CA ARG A 75 -5.35 -10.16 -23.95
C ARG A 75 -5.32 -9.62 -22.52
N THR A 76 -4.18 -9.67 -21.84
CA THR A 76 -4.02 -9.24 -20.44
C THR A 76 -2.88 -8.23 -20.30
N LYS A 77 -2.81 -7.27 -21.22
CA LYS A 77 -1.82 -6.19 -21.14
C LYS A 77 -2.07 -5.33 -19.91
N VAL A 78 -1.16 -5.43 -18.94
CA VAL A 78 -1.13 -4.51 -17.80
C VAL A 78 -0.55 -3.16 -18.25
N LEU A 79 -0.96 -2.08 -17.58
CA LEU A 79 -0.56 -0.69 -17.86
C LEU A 79 0.94 -0.52 -18.18
N PRO A 80 1.90 -1.01 -17.37
CA PRO A 80 3.32 -0.81 -17.65
C PRO A 80 3.83 -1.58 -18.88
N VAL A 81 3.26 -2.76 -19.18
CA VAL A 81 3.62 -3.52 -20.38
C VAL A 81 3.07 -2.87 -21.65
N ALA A 82 1.84 -2.35 -21.59
CA ALA A 82 1.25 -1.60 -22.69
C ALA A 82 2.03 -0.32 -22.99
N ALA A 83 2.42 0.44 -21.95
CA ALA A 83 3.24 1.64 -22.11
C ALA A 83 4.59 1.33 -22.76
N TYR A 84 5.28 0.27 -22.32
CA TYR A 84 6.56 -0.15 -22.91
C TYR A 84 6.44 -0.57 -24.37
N GLN A 85 5.43 -1.37 -24.72
CA GLN A 85 5.18 -1.76 -26.11
C GLN A 85 4.89 -0.55 -27.00
N TYR A 86 4.15 0.44 -26.48
CA TYR A 86 3.84 1.67 -27.21
C TYR A 86 5.09 2.50 -27.52
N ILE A 87 6.03 2.63 -26.57
CA ILE A 87 7.33 3.30 -26.82
C ILE A 87 8.13 2.59 -27.90
N LYS A 88 8.07 1.25 -27.92
CA LYS A 88 8.85 0.43 -28.85
C LYS A 88 8.29 0.47 -30.27
N ASP A 89 6.97 0.47 -30.41
CA ASP A 89 6.29 0.37 -31.71
C ASP A 89 5.98 1.75 -32.33
N PHE A 90 5.83 2.79 -31.50
CA PHE A 90 5.55 4.16 -31.92
C PHE A 90 6.53 5.13 -31.26
N ASP A 91 7.42 5.75 -32.05
CA ASP A 91 8.28 6.86 -31.63
C ASP A 91 7.45 8.16 -31.54
N ASP A 92 6.34 8.08 -30.81
CA ASP A 92 5.30 9.10 -30.72
C ASP A 92 5.38 9.80 -29.35
N PRO A 93 5.50 11.14 -29.29
CA PRO A 93 5.59 11.90 -28.04
C PRO A 93 4.38 11.72 -27.11
N THR A 94 3.29 11.13 -27.58
CA THR A 94 2.11 10.80 -26.79
C THR A 94 2.42 9.90 -25.59
N VAL A 95 3.40 8.98 -25.70
CA VAL A 95 3.74 8.07 -24.59
C VAL A 95 4.44 8.80 -23.44
N ALA A 96 5.27 9.80 -23.76
CA ALA A 96 5.89 10.65 -22.75
C ALA A 96 4.84 11.46 -21.97
N ALA A 97 3.78 11.90 -22.64
CA ALA A 97 2.65 12.57 -21.98
C ALA A 97 1.88 11.62 -21.05
N MET A 98 1.63 10.37 -21.47
CA MET A 98 0.98 9.35 -20.63
C MET A 98 1.82 8.96 -19.41
N ALA A 99 3.14 8.77 -19.58
CA ALA A 99 4.06 8.49 -18.49
C ALA A 99 4.09 9.63 -17.48
N THR A 100 4.16 10.88 -17.96
CA THR A 100 4.12 12.07 -17.10
C THR A 100 2.80 12.16 -16.34
N ALA A 101 1.67 11.89 -16.99
CA ALA A 101 0.35 11.86 -16.34
C ALA A 101 0.25 10.78 -15.24
N LEU A 102 0.79 9.59 -15.50
CA LEU A 102 0.88 8.51 -14.51
C LEU A 102 1.75 8.90 -13.30
N ILE A 103 2.90 9.53 -13.54
CA ILE A 103 3.79 10.03 -12.47
C ILE A 103 3.04 11.07 -11.62
N VAL A 104 2.38 12.05 -12.26
CA VAL A 104 1.60 13.08 -11.56
C VAL A 104 0.47 12.45 -10.73
N LEU A 105 -0.25 11.46 -11.28
CA LEU A 105 -1.30 10.75 -10.57
C LEU A 105 -0.76 10.02 -9.34
N SER A 106 0.38 9.33 -9.47
CA SER A 106 1.04 8.64 -8.35
C SER A 106 1.49 9.62 -7.27
N VAL A 107 2.04 10.77 -7.64
CA VAL A 107 2.40 11.84 -6.68
C VAL A 107 1.17 12.37 -5.96
N ILE A 108 0.06 12.60 -6.67
CA ILE A 108 -1.21 13.03 -6.05
C ILE A 108 -1.72 11.96 -5.08
N ALA A 109 -1.69 10.68 -5.46
CA ALA A 109 -2.16 9.59 -4.60
C ALA A 109 -1.33 9.51 -3.30
N VAL A 110 -0.01 9.63 -3.39
CA VAL A 110 0.88 9.66 -2.22
C VAL A 110 0.63 10.91 -1.36
N ALA A 111 0.53 12.09 -1.96
CA ALA A 111 0.26 13.34 -1.24
C ALA A 111 -1.13 13.33 -0.56
N MET A 112 -2.14 12.74 -1.20
CA MET A 112 -3.45 12.52 -0.59
C MET A 112 -3.36 11.58 0.60
N LEU A 113 -2.54 10.53 0.51
CA LEU A 113 -2.31 9.63 1.63
C LEU A 113 -1.64 10.33 2.80
N GLU A 114 -0.58 11.10 2.54
CA GLU A 114 0.09 11.88 3.58
C GLU A 114 -0.89 12.84 4.25
N LYS A 115 -1.80 13.45 3.48
CA LYS A 115 -2.82 14.35 4.02
C LYS A 115 -3.92 13.61 4.80
N LEU A 116 -4.30 12.40 4.38
CA LEU A 116 -5.27 11.56 5.12
C LEU A 116 -4.67 10.97 6.40
N MET A 117 -3.39 10.61 6.36
CA MET A 117 -2.65 10.02 7.49
C MET A 117 -2.05 11.09 8.42
N GLY A 118 -1.96 12.33 7.96
CA GLY A 118 -1.40 13.50 8.64
C GLY A 118 -2.14 14.00 9.89
N PHE A 119 -2.98 13.18 10.52
CA PHE A 119 -3.60 13.46 11.83
C PHE A 119 -3.17 12.52 12.96
N GLN A 120 -2.18 11.66 12.75
CA GLN A 120 -1.45 11.02 13.85
C GLN A 120 0.00 11.50 13.87
N ARG A 121 0.18 12.82 13.97
CA ARG A 121 1.44 13.38 14.49
C ARG A 121 1.47 13.13 15.99
N ALA A 122 2.50 12.39 16.40
CA ALA A 122 3.31 12.53 17.62
C ALA A 122 2.59 12.98 18.90
#